data_AF-A0A558CXS4-F1
#
_entry.id   AF-A0A558CXS4-F1
#
_cell.length_a   1.000
_cell.length_b   1.000
_cell.length_c   1.000
_cell.angle_alpha   90.00
_cell.angle_beta   90.00
_cell.angle_gamma   90.00
#
_symmetry.space_group_name_H-M   'P 1'
#
loop_
_entity.id
_entity.type
_entity.pdbx_description
1 polymer ?
#
loop_
_entity_poly.entity_id
_entity_poly.type
_entity_poly.pdbx_seq_one_letter_code
_entity_poly.pdbx_strand_id
1 'polypeptide(L)'
;MSDMEQITLRLSVPEIEQYCADLCRGTSNASRKHATLIALEGFITTHASSDTFSGPFHKIISIIQQYSEQTRSQLLKQYADELVTALSRRNAGEIARIHDSLSRNGFDQILEAALDKLSLTDQMTLKEWAESWSSDAENKALAASGFPDAFNFKGAGIALSDYRAVCELKRKLSPL
;
A
#
# COMPACT_ATOMS: atom_id res chain seq x y z
N MET A 1 16.08 13.88 -41.38
CA MET A 1 15.06 13.49 -40.37
C MET A 1 15.19 11.98 -40.24
N SER A 2 15.65 11.50 -39.09
CA SER A 2 15.79 10.05 -38.86
C SER A 2 14.40 9.44 -38.87
N ASP A 3 14.16 8.47 -39.76
CA ASP A 3 13.05 7.55 -39.58
C ASP A 3 13.21 6.94 -38.19
N MET A 4 12.26 7.22 -37.29
CA MET A 4 12.22 6.51 -36.02
C MET A 4 11.81 5.08 -36.35
N GLU A 5 12.71 4.13 -36.13
CA GLU A 5 12.39 2.71 -36.22
C GLU A 5 11.23 2.41 -35.25
N GLN A 6 10.09 2.00 -35.81
CA GLN A 6 8.89 1.68 -35.05
C GLN A 6 8.71 0.16 -34.98
N ILE A 7 8.32 -0.32 -33.80
CA ILE A 7 7.88 -1.70 -33.59
C ILE A 7 6.37 -1.69 -33.39
N THR A 8 5.65 -2.49 -34.19
CA THR A 8 4.21 -2.68 -34.04
C THR A 8 3.92 -3.90 -33.18
N LEU A 9 3.32 -3.68 -32.01
CA LEU A 9 2.82 -4.75 -31.16
C LEU A 9 1.36 -5.03 -31.49
N ARG A 10 1.01 -6.31 -31.67
CA ARG A 10 -0.37 -6.77 -31.84
C ARG A 10 -0.79 -7.49 -30.57
N LEU A 11 -1.91 -7.08 -30.00
CA LEU A 11 -2.46 -7.66 -28.79
C LEU A 11 -3.85 -8.22 -29.11
N SER A 12 -4.07 -9.49 -28.79
CA SER A 12 -5.39 -10.09 -28.82
C SER A 12 -5.92 -10.34 -27.42
N VAL A 13 -7.25 -10.40 -27.29
CA VAL A 13 -7.91 -10.71 -26.01
C VAL A 13 -7.41 -12.03 -25.41
N PRO A 14 -7.30 -13.15 -26.16
CA PRO A 14 -6.81 -14.42 -25.60
C PRO A 14 -5.35 -14.36 -25.13
N GLU A 15 -4.47 -13.65 -25.85
CA GLU A 15 -3.05 -13.53 -25.47
C GLU A 15 -2.87 -12.73 -24.19
N ILE A 16 -3.63 -11.64 -24.02
CA ILE A 16 -3.61 -10.85 -22.77
C ILE A 16 -4.15 -11.66 -21.60
N GLU A 17 -5.26 -12.39 -21.80
CA GLU A 17 -5.81 -13.25 -20.76
C GLU A 17 -4.81 -14.32 -20.33
N GLN A 18 -4.16 -14.98 -21.29
CA GLN A 18 -3.14 -15.98 -21.03
C GLN A 18 -1.92 -15.38 -20.30
N TYR A 19 -1.43 -14.21 -20.74
CA TYR A 19 -0.33 -13.51 -20.09
C TYR A 19 -0.65 -13.16 -18.64
N CYS A 20 -1.82 -12.58 -18.37
CA CYS A 20 -2.25 -12.24 -17.03
C CYS A 20 -2.40 -13.50 -16.15
N ALA A 21 -2.96 -14.58 -16.70
CA ALA A 21 -3.08 -15.85 -15.99
C ALA A 21 -1.71 -16.42 -15.61
N ASP A 22 -0.75 -16.44 -16.54
CA ASP A 22 0.59 -16.97 -16.29
C ASP A 22 1.39 -16.10 -15.31
N LEU A 23 1.28 -14.77 -15.43
CA LEU A 23 1.85 -13.83 -14.46
C LEU A 23 1.31 -14.10 -13.05
N CYS A 24 0.00 -14.34 -12.92
CA CYS A 24 -0.64 -14.61 -11.63
C CYS A 24 -0.33 -16.02 -11.08
N ARG A 25 -0.10 -17.02 -11.94
CA ARG A 25 0.36 -18.37 -11.53
C ARG A 25 1.83 -18.39 -11.09
N GLY A 26 2.65 -17.49 -11.61
CA GLY A 26 4.09 -17.43 -11.31
C GLY A 26 4.41 -17.25 -9.82
N THR A 27 5.67 -17.50 -9.46
CA THR A 27 6.16 -17.47 -8.06
C THR A 27 6.45 -16.06 -7.53
N SER A 28 6.24 -15.01 -8.32
CA SER A 28 6.41 -13.63 -7.89
C SER A 28 5.42 -13.27 -6.76
N ASN A 29 5.83 -12.39 -5.84
CA ASN A 29 4.95 -11.91 -4.77
C ASN A 29 3.82 -11.01 -5.34
N ALA A 30 2.75 -10.83 -4.58
CA ALA A 30 1.55 -10.10 -5.02
C ALA A 30 1.86 -8.65 -5.45
N SER A 31 2.80 -7.99 -4.75
CA SER A 31 3.23 -6.63 -5.08
C SER A 31 3.83 -6.52 -6.48
N ARG A 32 4.73 -7.45 -6.86
CA ARG A 32 5.33 -7.46 -8.20
C ARG A 32 4.30 -7.75 -9.28
N LYS A 33 3.39 -8.71 -9.05
CA LYS A 33 2.30 -9.03 -9.98
C LYS A 33 1.42 -7.80 -10.23
N HIS A 34 1.01 -7.13 -9.17
CA HIS A 34 0.19 -5.92 -9.26
C HIS A 34 0.92 -4.79 -10.00
N ALA A 35 2.18 -4.50 -9.66
CA ALA A 35 2.97 -3.48 -10.33
C ALA A 35 3.14 -3.76 -11.84
N THR A 36 3.37 -5.03 -12.22
CA THR A 36 3.45 -5.43 -13.63
C THR A 36 2.13 -5.20 -14.37
N LEU A 37 0.98 -5.53 -13.76
CA LEU A 37 -0.33 -5.33 -14.37
C LEU A 37 -0.66 -3.84 -14.55
N ILE A 38 -0.36 -2.99 -13.56
CA ILE A 38 -0.52 -1.53 -13.67
C ILE A 38 0.39 -0.95 -14.74
N ALA A 39 1.65 -1.40 -14.82
CA ALA A 39 2.56 -0.96 -15.88
C ALA A 39 2.08 -1.38 -17.28
N LEU A 40 1.53 -2.60 -17.41
CA LEU A 40 0.96 -3.09 -18.66
C LEU A 40 -0.27 -2.27 -19.08
N GLU A 41 -1.19 -1.99 -18.16
CA GLU A 41 -2.36 -1.13 -18.40
C GLU A 41 -1.92 0.27 -18.85
N GLY A 42 -0.98 0.89 -18.12
CA GLY A 42 -0.46 2.22 -18.44
C GLY A 42 0.24 2.26 -19.80
N PHE A 43 1.02 1.23 -20.13
CA PHE A 43 1.69 1.11 -21.42
C PHE A 43 0.69 1.00 -22.57
N ILE A 44 -0.30 0.10 -22.47
CA ILE A 44 -1.31 -0.10 -23.51
C ILE A 44 -2.15 1.17 -23.69
N THR A 45 -2.59 1.78 -22.59
CA THR A 45 -3.44 2.98 -22.64
C THR A 45 -2.71 4.18 -23.25
N THR A 46 -1.38 4.28 -23.02
CA THR A 46 -0.55 5.40 -23.52
C THR A 46 -0.15 5.22 -24.99
N HIS A 47 0.10 3.98 -25.43
CA HIS A 47 0.73 3.70 -26.73
C HIS A 47 -0.19 2.99 -27.73
N ALA A 48 -1.45 2.69 -27.38
CA ALA A 48 -2.40 2.13 -28.32
C ALA A 48 -2.68 3.11 -29.47
N SER A 49 -2.34 2.69 -30.69
CA SER A 49 -2.64 3.43 -31.92
C SER A 49 -4.05 3.14 -32.46
N SER A 50 -4.76 2.18 -31.86
CA SER A 50 -6.13 1.81 -32.19
C SER A 50 -7.14 2.77 -31.57
N ASP A 51 -8.33 2.86 -32.15
CA ASP A 51 -9.47 3.54 -31.56
C ASP A 51 -9.71 3.03 -30.13
N THR A 52 -9.44 3.89 -29.14
CA THR A 52 -9.60 3.58 -27.70
C THR A 52 -11.05 3.30 -27.33
N PHE A 53 -11.99 3.54 -28.26
CA PHE A 53 -13.40 3.21 -28.12
C PHE A 53 -13.76 1.83 -28.74
N SER A 54 -12.78 1.08 -29.23
CA SER A 54 -13.02 -0.23 -29.82
C SER A 54 -13.32 -1.31 -28.75
N GLY A 55 -14.25 -2.22 -29.09
CA GLY A 55 -14.62 -3.32 -28.21
C GLY A 55 -13.45 -4.20 -27.74
N PRO A 56 -12.47 -4.56 -28.59
CA PRO A 56 -11.30 -5.33 -28.17
C PRO A 56 -10.41 -4.59 -27.16
N PHE A 57 -10.21 -3.27 -27.33
CA PHE A 57 -9.43 -2.46 -26.41
C PHE A 57 -10.05 -2.49 -25.00
N HIS A 58 -11.34 -2.19 -24.89
CA HIS A 58 -12.03 -2.23 -23.60
C HIS A 58 -12.01 -3.61 -22.94
N LYS A 59 -12.12 -4.69 -23.73
CA LYS A 59 -12.00 -6.06 -23.21
C LYS A 59 -10.61 -6.35 -22.65
N ILE A 60 -9.55 -5.95 -23.36
CA ILE A 60 -8.16 -6.10 -22.90
C ILE A 60 -7.93 -5.35 -21.58
N ILE A 61 -8.33 -4.08 -21.52
CA ILE A 61 -8.19 -3.27 -20.29
C ILE A 61 -9.00 -3.89 -19.13
N SER A 62 -10.24 -4.31 -19.40
CA SER A 62 -11.08 -4.96 -18.38
C SER A 62 -10.47 -6.24 -17.81
N ILE A 63 -9.83 -7.06 -18.66
CA ILE A 63 -9.12 -8.27 -18.20
C ILE A 63 -7.95 -7.89 -17.29
N ILE A 64 -7.12 -6.93 -17.70
CA ILE A 64 -5.97 -6.48 -16.90
C ILE A 64 -6.44 -5.93 -15.55
N GLN A 65 -7.52 -5.13 -15.55
CA GLN A 65 -8.12 -4.58 -14.33
C GLN A 65 -8.67 -5.67 -13.41
N GLN A 66 -9.30 -6.71 -13.96
CA GLN A 66 -9.78 -7.85 -13.17
C GLN A 66 -8.63 -8.57 -12.45
N TYR A 67 -7.53 -8.86 -13.14
CA TYR A 67 -6.35 -9.47 -12.51
C TYR A 67 -5.63 -8.51 -11.56
N SER A 68 -5.60 -7.21 -11.88
CA SER A 68 -5.02 -6.17 -11.03
C SER A 68 -5.77 -6.06 -9.69
N GLU A 69 -7.10 -6.14 -9.74
CA GLU A 69 -7.96 -6.12 -8.56
C GLU A 69 -7.81 -7.38 -7.70
N GLN A 70 -7.70 -8.55 -8.33
CA GLN A 70 -7.41 -9.81 -7.63
C GLN A 70 -6.06 -9.74 -6.90
N THR A 71 -5.00 -9.26 -7.57
CA THR A 71 -3.67 -9.14 -6.97
C THR A 71 -3.62 -8.05 -5.89
N ARG A 72 -4.36 -6.95 -6.05
CA ARG A 72 -4.55 -5.93 -5.02
C ARG A 72 -5.20 -6.50 -3.77
N SER A 73 -6.28 -7.28 -3.94
CA SER A 73 -6.97 -7.94 -2.83
C SER A 73 -6.06 -8.91 -2.08
N GLN A 74 -5.23 -9.69 -2.81
CA GLN A 74 -4.23 -10.57 -2.20
C GLN A 74 -3.18 -9.78 -1.42
N LEU A 75 -2.69 -8.67 -1.99
CA LEU A 75 -1.70 -7.80 -1.35
C LEU A 75 -2.24 -7.17 -0.06
N LEU A 76 -3.46 -6.64 -0.08
CA LEU A 76 -4.10 -6.09 1.11
C LEU A 76 -4.29 -7.15 2.20
N LYS A 77 -4.64 -8.39 1.83
CA LYS A 77 -4.73 -9.50 2.78
C LYS A 77 -3.37 -9.80 3.43
N GLN A 78 -2.31 -9.86 2.63
CA GLN A 78 -0.95 -10.07 3.13
C GLN A 78 -0.54 -8.97 4.12
N TYR A 79 -0.74 -7.70 3.75
CA TYR A 79 -0.43 -6.59 4.64
C TYR A 79 -1.30 -6.57 5.90
N ALA A 80 -2.57 -6.99 5.81
CA ALA A 80 -3.41 -7.10 7.00
C ALA A 80 -2.89 -8.17 7.98
N ASP A 81 -2.43 -9.31 7.49
CA ASP A 81 -1.85 -10.37 8.34
C ASP A 81 -0.50 -9.94 8.95
N GLU A 82 0.35 -9.26 8.16
CA GLU A 82 1.59 -8.63 8.67
C GLU A 82 1.28 -7.54 9.71
N LEU A 83 0.23 -6.74 9.49
CA LEU A 83 -0.16 -5.65 10.39
C LEU A 83 -0.64 -6.21 11.73
N VAL A 84 -1.45 -7.27 11.76
CA VAL A 84 -1.82 -7.94 13.03
C VAL A 84 -0.58 -8.30 13.84
N THR A 85 0.43 -8.89 13.20
CA THR A 85 1.69 -9.26 13.87
C THR A 85 2.42 -8.04 14.41
N ALA A 86 2.52 -6.97 13.61
CA ALA A 86 3.16 -5.71 14.01
C ALA A 86 2.43 -5.03 15.18
N LEU A 87 1.10 -5.04 15.17
CA LEU A 87 0.25 -4.50 16.24
C LEU A 87 0.42 -5.29 17.55
N SER A 88 0.37 -6.63 17.49
CA SER A 88 0.59 -7.48 18.67
C SER A 88 1.97 -7.28 19.29
N ARG A 89 2.99 -7.01 18.47
CA ARG A 89 4.36 -6.70 18.92
C ARG A 89 4.56 -5.24 19.30
N ARG A 90 3.58 -4.37 19.04
CA ARG A 90 3.67 -2.91 19.25
C ARG A 90 4.92 -2.32 18.57
N ASN A 91 5.19 -2.78 17.34
CA ASN A 91 6.39 -2.42 16.61
C ASN A 91 6.10 -1.26 15.64
N ALA A 92 6.43 -0.03 16.06
CA ALA A 92 6.19 1.18 15.27
C ALA A 92 6.84 1.13 13.88
N GLY A 93 8.06 0.59 13.75
CA GLY A 93 8.76 0.50 12.48
C GLY A 93 8.12 -0.48 11.49
N GLU A 94 7.60 -1.62 11.97
CA GLU A 94 6.84 -2.56 11.13
C GLU A 94 5.50 -1.97 10.69
N ILE A 95 4.80 -1.26 11.59
CA ILE A 95 3.55 -0.55 11.26
C ILE A 95 3.83 0.53 10.21
N ALA A 96 4.92 1.30 10.37
CA ALA A 96 5.34 2.34 9.43
C ALA A 96 5.66 1.78 8.05
N ARG A 97 6.41 0.67 7.98
CA ARG A 97 6.72 0.02 6.70
C ARG A 97 5.46 -0.37 5.92
N ILE A 98 4.43 -0.88 6.62
CA ILE A 98 3.15 -1.25 6.01
C ILE A 98 2.37 0.02 5.60
N HIS A 99 2.36 1.03 6.47
CA HIS A 99 1.75 2.34 6.19
C HIS A 99 2.31 2.99 4.94
N ASP A 100 3.64 3.08 4.81
CA ASP A 100 4.33 3.68 3.66
C ASP A 100 4.13 2.87 2.35
N SER A 101 3.78 1.59 2.47
CA SER A 101 3.54 0.71 1.32
C SER A 101 2.14 0.85 0.72
N LEU A 102 1.26 1.64 1.34
CA LEU A 102 -0.14 1.76 0.98
C LEU A 102 -0.57 3.23 0.85
N SER A 103 -1.64 3.46 0.10
CA SER A 103 -2.34 4.73 0.20
C SER A 103 -3.02 4.84 1.58
N ARG A 104 -3.32 6.06 2.02
CA ARG A 104 -4.06 6.30 3.27
C ARG A 104 -5.36 5.48 3.36
N ASN A 105 -6.10 5.38 2.26
CA ASN A 105 -7.33 4.59 2.19
C ASN A 105 -7.05 3.09 2.28
N GLY A 106 -6.00 2.61 1.60
CA GLY A 106 -5.57 1.22 1.68
C GLY A 106 -5.13 0.83 3.10
N PHE A 107 -4.38 1.70 3.77
CA PHE A 107 -3.97 1.51 5.15
C PHE A 107 -5.18 1.50 6.10
N ASP A 108 -6.10 2.46 6.01
CA ASP A 108 -7.29 2.51 6.87
C ASP A 108 -8.15 1.25 6.72
N GLN A 109 -8.30 0.74 5.49
CA GLN A 109 -9.01 -0.51 5.21
C GLN A 109 -8.35 -1.73 5.88
N ILE A 110 -7.03 -1.89 5.74
CA ILE A 110 -6.35 -3.05 6.35
C ILE A 110 -6.21 -2.91 7.86
N LEU A 111 -6.14 -1.68 8.37
CA LEU A 111 -6.08 -1.41 9.80
C LEU A 111 -7.39 -1.82 10.47
N GLU A 112 -8.54 -1.49 9.87
CA GLU A 112 -9.84 -1.97 10.34
C GLU A 112 -9.90 -3.50 10.37
N ALA A 113 -9.55 -4.15 9.28
CA ALA A 113 -9.52 -5.61 9.19
C ALA A 113 -8.52 -6.27 10.16
N ALA A 114 -7.43 -5.59 10.51
CA ALA A 114 -6.45 -6.07 11.49
C ALA A 114 -6.96 -5.90 12.93
N LEU A 115 -7.61 -4.78 13.24
CA LEU A 115 -8.20 -4.53 14.55
C LEU A 115 -9.36 -5.49 14.85
N ASP A 116 -10.18 -5.83 13.86
CA ASP A 116 -11.26 -6.83 13.99
C ASP A 116 -10.76 -8.23 14.41
N LYS A 117 -9.48 -8.52 14.18
CA LYS A 117 -8.83 -9.78 14.59
C LYS A 117 -8.29 -9.73 16.03
N LEU A 118 -8.25 -8.55 16.66
CA LEU A 118 -7.78 -8.36 18.03
C LEU A 118 -8.96 -8.33 19.00
N SER A 119 -8.76 -8.85 20.21
CA SER A 119 -9.76 -8.73 21.27
C SER A 119 -9.94 -7.27 21.69
N LEU A 120 -11.10 -6.92 22.25
CA LEU A 120 -11.33 -5.57 22.77
C LEU A 120 -10.27 -5.17 23.81
N THR A 121 -9.83 -6.11 24.66
CA THR A 121 -8.76 -5.89 25.62
C THR A 121 -7.44 -5.55 24.92
N ASP A 122 -7.06 -6.29 23.86
CA ASP A 122 -5.85 -6.00 23.10
C ASP A 122 -5.93 -4.63 22.41
N GLN A 123 -7.10 -4.27 21.87
CA GLN A 123 -7.32 -2.96 21.25
C GLN A 123 -7.19 -1.81 22.27
N MET A 124 -7.72 -1.99 23.49
CA MET A 124 -7.56 -1.01 24.56
C MET A 124 -6.09 -0.86 24.99
N THR A 125 -5.36 -1.97 25.16
CA THR A 125 -3.92 -1.90 25.48
C THR A 125 -3.11 -1.29 24.33
N LEU A 126 -3.51 -1.54 23.08
CA LEU A 126 -2.89 -0.93 21.91
C LEU A 126 -3.15 0.58 21.85
N LYS A 127 -4.34 1.03 22.26
CA LYS A 127 -4.68 2.46 22.37
C LYS A 127 -3.80 3.16 23.39
N GLU A 128 -3.72 2.62 24.60
CA GLU A 128 -2.85 3.15 25.67
C GLU A 128 -1.39 3.20 25.23
N TRP A 129 -0.92 2.15 24.56
CA TRP A 129 0.43 2.13 24.00
C TRP A 129 0.63 3.22 22.93
N ALA A 130 -0.28 3.36 21.98
CA ALA A 130 -0.15 4.35 20.90
C ALA A 130 -0.17 5.78 21.45
N GLU A 131 -1.00 6.06 22.45
CA GLU A 131 -1.05 7.35 23.14
C GLU A 131 0.27 7.65 23.87
N SER A 132 0.75 6.69 24.67
CA SER A 132 2.02 6.83 25.40
C SER A 132 3.21 6.98 24.46
N TRP A 133 3.29 6.17 23.41
CA TRP A 133 4.36 6.20 22.42
C TRP A 133 4.37 7.53 21.66
N SER A 134 3.22 8.01 21.19
CA SER A 134 3.16 9.30 20.47
C SER A 134 3.56 10.46 21.37
N SER A 135 3.11 10.47 22.64
CA SER A 135 3.48 11.52 23.59
C SER A 135 4.98 11.51 23.92
N ASP A 136 5.56 10.33 24.15
CA ASP A 136 7.01 10.19 24.34
C ASP A 136 7.80 10.65 23.11
N ALA A 137 7.32 10.31 21.91
CA ALA A 137 7.92 10.73 20.66
C ALA A 137 7.91 12.26 20.47
N GLU A 138 6.77 12.90 20.74
CA GLU A 138 6.63 14.37 20.72
C GLU A 138 7.56 15.03 21.74
N ASN A 139 7.60 14.53 22.98
CA ASN A 139 8.45 15.06 24.04
C ASN A 139 9.94 14.98 23.69
N LYS A 140 10.39 13.82 23.17
CA LYS A 140 11.77 13.65 22.71
C LYS A 140 12.09 14.56 21.53
N ALA A 141 11.17 14.68 20.57
CA ALA A 141 11.34 15.56 19.41
C ALA A 141 11.40 17.03 19.81
N LEU A 142 10.62 17.46 20.80
CA LEU A 142 10.64 18.82 21.34
C LEU A 142 11.96 19.10 22.06
N ALA A 143 12.40 18.17 22.93
CA ALA A 143 13.68 18.27 23.62
C ALA A 143 14.88 18.35 22.67
N ALA A 144 14.81 17.65 21.53
CA ALA A 144 15.85 17.66 20.49
C ALA A 144 15.83 18.89 19.57
N SER A 145 14.79 19.72 19.63
CA SER A 145 14.59 20.84 18.71
C SER A 145 15.40 22.09 19.08
N GLY A 146 15.53 22.36 20.38
CA GLY A 146 16.08 23.63 20.86
C GLY A 146 15.13 24.84 20.65
N PHE A 147 13.98 24.64 20.03
CA PHE A 147 12.90 25.62 19.86
C PHE A 147 11.61 25.11 20.53
N PRO A 148 10.84 25.98 21.20
CA PRO A 148 9.65 25.59 21.97
C PRO A 148 8.44 25.18 21.11
N ASP A 149 8.45 25.47 19.81
CA ASP A 149 7.34 25.32 18.88
C ASP A 149 7.65 24.43 17.66
N ALA A 150 8.80 23.77 17.65
CA ALA A 150 9.19 22.87 16.57
C ALA A 150 9.57 21.49 17.09
N PHE A 151 9.14 20.44 16.39
CA PHE A 151 9.55 19.06 16.66
C PHE A 151 10.74 18.67 15.79
N ASN A 152 11.80 18.13 16.40
CA ASN A 152 12.94 17.56 15.71
C ASN A 152 12.98 16.03 15.87
N PHE A 153 12.09 15.33 15.17
CA PHE A 153 12.04 13.85 15.21
C PHE A 153 13.36 13.20 14.79
N LYS A 154 14.05 13.77 13.79
CA LYS A 154 15.38 13.28 13.36
C LYS A 154 16.40 13.39 14.50
N GLY A 155 16.43 14.52 15.21
CA GLY A 155 17.31 14.73 16.37
C GLY A 155 16.95 13.84 17.56
N ALA A 156 15.69 13.44 17.70
CA ALA A 156 15.22 12.49 18.70
C ALA A 156 15.50 11.01 18.37
N GLY A 157 16.04 10.71 17.17
CA GLY A 157 16.23 9.34 16.72
C GLY A 157 14.91 8.63 16.39
N ILE A 158 13.86 9.37 16.06
CA ILE A 158 12.54 8.85 15.73
C ILE A 158 12.29 9.07 14.24
N ALA A 159 12.00 8.00 13.52
CA ALA A 159 11.61 8.12 12.12
C ALA A 159 10.23 8.81 12.02
N LEU A 160 10.12 9.81 11.14
CA LEU A 160 8.85 10.53 10.95
C LEU A 160 7.74 9.61 10.42
N SER A 161 8.10 8.58 9.66
CA SER A 161 7.20 7.51 9.20
C SER A 161 6.56 6.77 10.37
N ASP A 162 7.35 6.39 11.37
CA ASP A 162 6.89 5.71 12.59
C ASP A 162 5.89 6.58 13.34
N TYR A 163 6.22 7.86 13.50
CA TYR A 163 5.33 8.80 14.15
C TYR A 163 3.99 8.94 13.42
N ARG A 164 4.01 9.14 12.10
CA ARG A 164 2.79 9.27 11.29
C ARG A 164 1.92 8.02 11.37
N ALA A 165 2.53 6.84 11.27
CA ALA A 165 1.81 5.57 11.28
C ALA A 165 1.15 5.31 12.64
N VAL A 166 1.86 5.57 13.75
CA VAL A 166 1.29 5.44 15.10
C VAL A 166 0.21 6.50 15.37
N CYS A 167 0.36 7.72 14.85
CA CYS A 167 -0.71 8.73 14.91
C CYS A 167 -1.99 8.31 14.17
N GLU A 168 -1.86 7.65 13.00
CA GLU A 168 -3.02 7.12 12.29
C GLU A 168 -3.69 5.96 13.05
N LEU A 169 -2.89 5.09 13.66
CA LEU A 169 -3.39 4.04 14.56
C LEU A 169 -4.15 4.64 15.76
N LYS A 170 -3.54 5.61 16.45
CA LYS A 170 -4.16 6.34 17.57
C LYS A 170 -5.49 6.97 17.15
N ARG A 171 -5.54 7.61 15.99
CA ARG A 171 -6.78 8.19 15.42
C ARG A 171 -7.87 7.12 15.21
N LYS A 172 -7.51 5.94 14.68
CA LYS A 172 -8.48 4.85 14.44
C LYS A 172 -8.99 4.24 15.75
N LEU A 173 -8.16 4.18 16.80
CA LEU A 173 -8.51 3.66 18.13
C LEU A 173 -9.21 4.68 19.04
N SER A 174 -9.24 5.96 18.67
CA SER A 174 -9.85 7.04 19.48
C SER A 174 -11.33 6.81 19.87
N PRO A 175 -12.18 6.15 19.04
CA PRO A 175 -13.58 5.88 19.39
C PRO A 175 -13.79 4.77 20.44
N LEU A 176 -12.76 3.98 20.79
CA LEU A 176 -12.83 2.93 21.81
C LEU A 176 -12.81 3.52 23.21
#